data_AF-A0A558BFM4-F1
#
_entry.id   AF-A0A558BFM4-F1
#
_cell.length_a   1.000
_cell.length_b   1.000
_cell.length_c   1.000
_cell.angle_alpha   90.00
_cell.angle_beta   90.00
_cell.angle_gamma   90.00
#
_symmetry.space_group_name_H-M   'P 1'
#
loop_
_entity.id
_entity.type
_entity.pdbx_description
1 polymer ?
#
loop_
_entity_poly.entity_id
_entity_poly.type
_entity_poly.pdbx_seq_one_letter_code
_entity_poly.pdbx_strand_id
1 'polypeptide(L)' 'MDRQDDAASTPLADLSWLQWPDGLKDVALEVLARWQAGHPGEAVDLIDEMLADLASRREFLGESANRLYEPSTDDRNP' A
#
# COMPACT_ATOMS: atom_id res chain seq x y z
N MET A 1 -34.97 6.01 -2.26
CA MET A 1 -33.67 6.65 -2.58
C MET A 1 -32.67 6.07 -1.62
N ASP A 2 -32.19 4.87 -1.92
CA ASP A 2 -31.10 4.24 -1.17
C ASP A 2 -29.82 4.91 -1.65
N ARG A 3 -29.27 5.80 -0.82
CA ARG A 3 -27.95 6.36 -1.07
C ARG A 3 -26.97 5.24 -0.80
N GLN A 4 -26.62 4.49 -1.86
CA GLN A 4 -25.35 3.77 -1.88
C GLN A 4 -24.30 4.83 -1.61
N ASP A 5 -23.84 4.89 -0.37
CA ASP A 5 -22.59 5.54 -0.01
C ASP A 5 -21.51 4.73 -0.74
N ASP A 6 -21.29 5.09 -2.00
CA ASP A 6 -20.08 4.87 -2.78
C ASP A 6 -18.97 5.67 -2.09
N ALA A 7 -18.68 5.32 -0.83
CA ALA A 7 -17.47 5.74 -0.18
C ALA A 7 -16.38 4.93 -0.86
N ALA A 8 -15.88 5.44 -1.99
CA ALA A 8 -14.67 4.94 -2.60
C ALA A 8 -13.60 4.90 -1.50
N SER A 9 -13.38 3.70 -0.93
CA SER A 9 -12.35 3.48 0.07
C SER A 9 -11.06 3.99 -0.53
N THR A 10 -10.41 4.92 0.18
CA THR A 10 -9.16 5.52 -0.29
C THR A 10 -8.19 4.40 -0.66
N PRO A 11 -7.65 4.38 -1.90
CA PRO A 11 -6.71 3.36 -2.32
C PRO A 11 -5.55 3.26 -1.33
N LEU A 12 -5.07 2.03 -1.07
CA LEU A 12 -3.97 1.78 -0.13
C LEU A 12 -2.70 2.59 -0.49
N ALA A 13 -2.49 2.82 -1.78
CA ALA A 13 -1.42 3.63 -2.34
C ALA A 13 -1.46 5.12 -1.94
N ASP A 14 -2.66 5.66 -1.68
CA ASP A 14 -2.85 7.06 -1.32
C ASP A 14 -2.73 7.31 0.19
N LEU A 15 -2.70 6.24 1.00
CA LEU A 15 -2.59 6.37 2.45
C LEU A 15 -1.19 6.81 2.87
N SER A 16 -1.13 7.70 3.86
CA SER A 16 0.14 8.05 4.51
C SER A 16 0.76 6.82 5.21
N TRP A 17 2.07 6.84 5.42
CA TRP A 17 2.78 5.78 6.17
C TRP A 17 2.21 5.52 7.57
N LEU A 18 1.62 6.54 8.20
CA LEU A 18 0.98 6.40 9.53
C LEU A 18 -0.36 5.67 9.45
N GLN A 19 -1.13 5.86 8.38
CA GLN A 19 -2.46 5.27 8.19
C GLN A 19 -2.43 3.93 7.46
N TRP A 20 -1.32 3.64 6.78
CA TRP A 20 -1.16 2.44 5.98
C TRP A 20 -1.42 1.13 6.74
N PRO A 21 -0.99 0.94 8.01
CA PRO A 21 -1.30 -0.28 8.76
C PRO A 21 -2.80 -0.52 8.96
N ASP A 22 -3.57 0.54 9.21
CA ASP A 22 -5.02 0.44 9.36
C ASP A 22 -5.69 0.13 8.01
N GLY A 23 -5.20 0.75 6.92
CA GLY A 23 -5.65 0.43 5.57
C GLY A 23 -5.40 -1.04 5.17
N LEU A 24 -4.24 -1.60 5.51
CA LEU A 24 -3.95 -3.02 5.29
C LEU A 24 -4.94 -3.93 6.03
N LYS A 25 -5.31 -3.56 7.25
CA LYS A 25 -6.28 -4.30 8.05
C LYS A 25 -7.67 -4.25 7.41
N ASP A 26 -8.10 -3.09 6.91
CA ASP A 26 -9.39 -2.95 6.23
C ASP A 26 -9.43 -3.78 4.95
N VAL A 27 -8.37 -3.75 4.13
CA VAL A 27 -8.25 -4.62 2.93
C VAL A 27 -8.29 -6.10 3.31
N ALA A 28 -7.61 -6.51 4.38
CA ALA A 28 -7.63 -7.91 4.84
C ALA A 28 -9.04 -8.36 5.29
N LEU A 29 -9.82 -7.47 5.92
CA LEU A 29 -11.21 -7.73 6.26
C LEU A 29 -12.08 -7.85 5.00
N GLU A 30 -11.83 -7.00 3.99
CA GLU A 30 -12.54 -7.06 2.71
C GLU A 30 -12.24 -8.35 1.95
N VAL A 31 -10.98 -8.80 1.90
CA VAL A 31 -10.59 -10.11 1.35
C VAL A 31 -11.38 -11.24 2.01
N LEU A 32 -11.48 -11.23 3.34
CA LEU A 32 -12.25 -12.23 4.08
C LEU A 32 -13.74 -12.16 3.73
N ALA A 33 -14.31 -10.96 3.60
CA ALA A 33 -15.70 -10.76 3.21
C ALA A 33 -15.99 -11.30 1.80
N ARG A 34 -15.13 -11.00 0.82
CA ARG A 34 -15.23 -11.50 -0.56
C ARG A 34 -15.13 -13.02 -0.62
N TRP A 35 -14.21 -13.61 0.13
CA TRP A 35 -14.10 -15.05 0.26
C TRP A 35 -15.38 -15.69 0.82
N GLN A 36 -15.90 -15.15 1.93
CA GLN A 36 -17.11 -15.67 2.58
C GLN A 36 -18.37 -15.51 1.72
N ALA A 37 -18.43 -14.46 0.89
CA ALA A 37 -19.51 -14.23 -0.05
C ALA A 37 -19.44 -15.11 -1.31
N GLY A 38 -18.40 -15.95 -1.46
CA GLY A 38 -18.24 -16.83 -2.62
C GLY A 38 -17.61 -16.15 -3.84
N HIS A 39 -16.90 -15.03 -3.62
CA HIS A 39 -16.19 -14.26 -4.63
C HIS A 39 -14.65 -14.40 -4.47
N PRO A 40 -14.07 -15.60 -4.64
CA PRO A 40 -12.64 -15.82 -4.42
C PRO A 40 -11.75 -15.10 -5.44
N GLY A 41 -12.25 -14.81 -6.65
CA GLY A 41 -11.52 -14.03 -7.64
C GLY A 41 -11.26 -12.60 -7.17
N GLU A 42 -12.31 -11.91 -6.73
CA GLU A 42 -12.19 -10.56 -6.16
C GLU A 42 -11.31 -10.53 -4.90
N ALA A 43 -11.36 -11.58 -4.09
CA ALA A 43 -10.47 -11.72 -2.93
C ALA A 43 -8.99 -11.83 -3.34
N VAL A 44 -8.68 -12.52 -4.45
CA VAL A 44 -7.33 -12.63 -5.00
C VAL A 44 -6.88 -11.29 -5.56
N ASP A 45 -7.73 -10.60 -6.32
CA ASP A 45 -7.41 -9.29 -6.90
C ASP A 45 -7.01 -8.28 -5.79
N LEU A 46 -7.75 -8.26 -4.67
CA LEU A 46 -7.42 -7.43 -3.51
C LEU A 46 -6.08 -7.80 -2.85
N ILE A 47 -5.74 -9.09 -2.80
CA ILE A 47 -4.44 -9.54 -2.29
C ILE A 47 -3.31 -9.07 -3.21
N ASP A 48 -3.50 -9.17 -4.52
CA ASP A 48 -2.51 -8.74 -5.51
C ASP A 48 -2.26 -7.23 -5.44
N GLU A 49 -3.32 -6.43 -5.27
CA GLU A 49 -3.19 -4.98 -5.03
C GLU A 49 -2.41 -4.67 -3.75
N MET A 50 -2.70 -5.38 -2.65
CA MET A 50 -1.97 -5.22 -1.38
C MET A 50 -0.48 -5.57 -1.52
N LEU A 51 -0.16 -6.64 -2.25
CA LEU A 51 1.22 -7.06 -2.50
C LEU A 51 1.95 -6.07 -3.40
N ALA A 52 1.27 -5.50 -4.40
CA ALA A 52 1.84 -4.47 -5.27
C ALA A 52 2.21 -3.21 -4.48
N ASP A 53 1.31 -2.70 -3.64
CA ASP A 53 1.58 -1.53 -2.80
C ASP A 53 2.72 -1.77 -1.80
N LEU A 54 2.74 -2.95 -1.16
CA LEU A 54 3.83 -3.37 -0.27
C LEU A 54 5.18 -3.38 -1.00
N ALA A 55 5.21 -3.86 -2.25
CA ALA A 55 6.42 -3.88 -3.05
C ALA A 55 6.90 -2.47 -3.40
N SER A 56 6.01 -1.57 -3.82
CA SER A 56 6.34 -0.16 -4.10
C SER A 56 6.86 0.55 -2.86
N ARG A 57 6.24 0.33 -1.70
CA ARG A 57 6.70 0.88 -0.41
C ARG A 57 8.07 0.35 -0.01
N ARG A 58 8.34 -0.95 -0.21
CA ARG A 58 9.66 -1.55 0.02
C ARG A 58 10.74 -0.91 -0.86
N GLU A 59 10.42 -0.70 -2.14
CA GLU A 59 11.33 -0.03 -3.09
C GLU A 59 11.65 1.40 -2.64
N PHE A 60 10.63 2.18 -2.29
CA PHE A 60 10.81 3.55 -1.77
C PHE A 60 11.72 3.60 -0.53
N LEU A 61 11.56 2.65 0.41
CA LEU A 61 12.43 2.56 1.57
C LEU A 61 13.87 2.21 1.19
N GLY A 62 14.05 1.30 0.23
CA GLY A 62 15.36 0.95 -0.31
C GLY A 62 16.06 2.14 -0.98
N GLU A 63 15.34 2.87 -1.83
CA GLU A 63 15.84 4.09 -2.47
C GLU A 63 16.18 5.19 -1.46
N SER A 64 15.30 5.41 -0.47
CA SER A 64 15.50 6.42 0.57
C SER A 64 16.73 6.10 1.41
N ALA A 65 16.92 4.83 1.78
CA ALA A 65 18.12 4.38 2.45
C ALA A 65 19.36 4.63 1.57
N ASN A 66 19.33 4.25 0.29
CA ASN A 66 20.48 4.46 -0.60
C ASN A 66 20.85 5.95 -0.74
N ARG A 67 19.88 6.87 -0.86
CA ARG A 67 20.16 8.33 -0.92
C ARG A 67 20.76 8.88 0.35
N LEU A 68 20.33 8.39 1.52
CA LEU A 68 20.93 8.77 2.81
C LEU A 68 22.40 8.34 2.93
N TYR A 69 22.82 7.34 2.14
CA TYR A 69 24.18 6.81 2.14
C TYR A 69 25.02 7.23 0.94
N GLU A 70 24.52 8.05 0.00
CA GLU A 70 25.39 8.68 -1.00
C GLU A 70 26.31 9.67 -0.27
N PRO A 71 27.61 9.37 -0.10
CA PRO A 71 28.50 10.31 0.52
C PRO A 71 28.58 11.53 -0.40
N SER A 72 28.31 12.72 0.12
CA SER A 72 28.64 13.96 -0.56
C SER A 72 30.07 13.85 -1.06
N THR A 73 30.23 13.67 -2.37
CA THR A 73 31.52 13.71 -3.07
C THR A 73 32.11 15.13 -3.08
N ASP A 74 31.53 16.04 -2.29
CA ASP A 74 31.85 17.46 -2.14
C ASP A 74 32.99 17.75 -1.14
N ASP A 75 33.70 16.72 -0.65
CA ASP A 75 34.88 16.89 0.24
C ASP A 75 36.21 16.47 -0.44
N ARG A 76 36.25 16.48 -1.78
CA ARG A 76 37.51 16.35 -2.54
C ARG A 76 37.93 17.70 -3.13
N ASN A 77 38.32 18.61 -2.26
CA ASN A 77 39.12 19.78 -2.63
C ASN A 77 40.34 19.92 -1.71
N PRO A 78 41.51 19.42 -2.14
CA PRO A 78 42.79 20.08 -1.88
C PRO A 78 43.43 20.62 -3.16
#